data_AF-A0A923GBS9-F1
#
_entry.id   AF-A0A923GBS9-F1
#
_cell.length_a   1.000
_cell.length_b   1.000
_cell.length_c   1.000
_cell.angle_alpha   90.00
_cell.angle_beta   90.00
_cell.angle_gamma   90.00
#
_symmetry.space_group_name_H-M   'P 1'
#
loop_
_entity.id
_entity.type
_entity.pdbx_description
1 polymer ?
#
loop_
_entity_poly.entity_id
_entity_poly.type
_entity_poly.pdbx_seq_one_letter_code
_entity_poly.pdbx_strand_id
1 'polypeptide(L)'
;MESLSEQFQKTQGAPVERDGRTFVPIHKIPLRAGRNTFVVRRLACNAPSVPGLRIKAVKGDIEINEQSHAEVILWADTSPDVVTFDVKAKASAELRLWNVWRAGDLVQAWVGEAGISVTQAGSSVKLECSGGDVKLNCAVLVVEIELVE
;
A
#
# COMPACT_ATOMS: atom_id res chain seq x y z
N MET A 1 1.68 -23.35 10.23
CA MET A 1 0.58 -22.47 9.81
C MET A 1 0.96 -21.93 8.45
N GLU A 2 0.04 -21.87 7.51
CA GLU A 2 0.30 -21.29 6.19
C GLU A 2 0.51 -19.78 6.32
N SER A 3 1.37 -19.19 5.51
CA SER A 3 1.62 -17.75 5.48
C SER A 3 0.54 -16.98 4.68
N LEU A 4 0.44 -15.66 4.87
CA LEU A 4 -0.44 -14.83 4.03
C LEU A 4 -0.10 -14.96 2.54
N SER A 5 1.19 -14.97 2.20
CA SER A 5 1.66 -15.12 0.81
C SER A 5 1.16 -16.42 0.14
N GLU A 6 1.25 -17.56 0.85
CA GLU A 6 0.80 -18.85 0.34
C GLU A 6 -0.73 -18.90 0.17
N GLN A 7 -1.48 -18.31 1.10
CA GLN A 7 -2.94 -18.20 0.95
C GLN A 7 -3.31 -17.30 -0.23
N PHE A 8 -2.68 -16.15 -0.39
CA PHE A 8 -2.91 -15.30 -1.56
C PHE A 8 -2.57 -16.02 -2.86
N GLN A 9 -1.52 -16.85 -2.88
CA GLN A 9 -1.21 -17.66 -4.05
C GLN A 9 -2.34 -18.67 -4.36
N LYS A 10 -2.85 -19.37 -3.34
CA LYS A 10 -3.98 -20.31 -3.50
C LYS A 10 -5.27 -19.63 -3.95
N THR A 11 -5.54 -18.43 -3.46
CA THR A 11 -6.74 -17.65 -3.81
C THR A 11 -6.56 -16.75 -5.03
N GLN A 12 -5.42 -16.84 -5.71
CA GLN A 12 -5.08 -15.98 -6.85
C GLN A 12 -5.19 -14.47 -6.53
N GLY A 13 -4.82 -14.11 -5.31
CA GLY A 13 -4.81 -12.74 -4.79
C GLY A 13 -6.14 -12.26 -4.22
N ALA A 14 -7.13 -13.15 -4.05
CA ALA A 14 -8.37 -12.79 -3.37
C ALA A 14 -8.12 -12.51 -1.87
N PRO A 15 -8.97 -11.67 -1.24
CA PRO A 15 -8.87 -11.39 0.20
C PRO A 15 -8.87 -12.65 1.06
N VAL A 16 -8.15 -12.59 2.17
CA VAL A 16 -8.00 -13.70 3.13
C VAL A 16 -8.45 -13.23 4.51
N GLU A 17 -9.32 -14.01 5.15
CA GLU A 17 -9.73 -13.78 6.54
C GLU A 17 -8.78 -14.51 7.50
N ARG A 18 -8.20 -13.79 8.47
CA ARG A 18 -7.32 -14.34 9.50
C ARG A 18 -7.46 -13.54 10.79
N ASP A 19 -7.63 -14.23 11.92
CA ASP A 19 -7.77 -13.61 13.24
C ASP A 19 -8.86 -12.51 13.32
N GLY A 20 -9.97 -12.70 12.58
CA GLY A 20 -11.08 -11.75 12.50
C GLY A 20 -10.78 -10.49 11.69
N ARG A 21 -9.71 -10.49 10.88
CA ARG A 21 -9.32 -9.41 9.99
C ARG A 21 -9.27 -9.91 8.54
N THR A 22 -9.73 -9.06 7.63
CA THR A 22 -9.52 -9.24 6.19
C THR A 22 -8.16 -8.70 5.79
N PHE A 23 -7.39 -9.49 5.04
CA PHE A 23 -6.12 -9.12 4.45
C PHE A 23 -6.18 -9.15 2.93
N VAL A 24 -5.50 -8.20 2.28
CA VAL A 24 -5.29 -8.18 0.83
C VAL A 24 -3.81 -8.04 0.51
N PRO A 25 -3.33 -8.59 -0.63
CA PRO A 25 -1.95 -8.39 -1.07
C PRO A 25 -1.73 -7.01 -1.71
N ILE A 26 -2.81 -6.43 -2.24
CA ILE A 26 -2.85 -5.11 -2.89
C ILE A 26 -4.20 -4.49 -2.56
N HIS A 27 -4.20 -3.29 -1.99
CA HIS A 27 -5.40 -2.47 -1.90
C HIS A 27 -5.58 -1.69 -3.21
N LYS A 28 -6.79 -1.70 -3.77
CA LYS A 28 -7.11 -1.08 -5.06
C LYS A 28 -8.16 0.00 -4.87
N ILE A 29 -7.89 1.20 -5.36
CA ILE A 29 -8.82 2.34 -5.33
C ILE A 29 -9.18 2.67 -6.78
N PRO A 30 -10.45 2.50 -7.20
CA PRO A 30 -10.91 2.95 -8.51
C PRO A 30 -10.72 4.47 -8.66
N LEU A 31 -10.28 4.92 -9.83
CA LEU A 31 -10.04 6.34 -10.11
C LEU A 31 -11.07 6.89 -11.10
N ARG A 32 -11.51 8.12 -10.88
CA ARG A 32 -12.25 8.88 -11.90
C ARG A 32 -11.27 9.33 -12.98
N ALA A 33 -11.74 9.43 -14.23
CA ALA A 33 -10.93 10.02 -15.29
C ALA A 33 -10.60 11.49 -14.98
N GLY A 34 -9.40 11.93 -15.37
CA GLY A 34 -8.88 13.26 -15.02
C GLY A 34 -8.02 13.23 -13.76
N ARG A 35 -8.01 14.34 -13.02
CA ARG A 35 -7.17 14.50 -11.82
C ARG A 35 -7.85 13.91 -10.58
N ASN A 36 -7.08 13.18 -9.78
CA ASN A 36 -7.47 12.66 -8.47
C ASN A 36 -6.37 13.07 -7.48
N THR A 37 -6.68 13.85 -6.45
CA THR A 37 -5.68 14.28 -5.47
C THR A 37 -5.76 13.43 -4.21
N PHE A 38 -4.63 12.84 -3.82
CA PHE A 38 -4.52 12.00 -2.62
C PHE A 38 -3.61 12.62 -1.58
N VAL A 39 -3.96 12.39 -0.32
CA VAL A 39 -3.08 12.61 0.83
C VAL A 39 -2.79 11.26 1.49
N VAL A 40 -1.52 10.93 1.64
CA VAL A 40 -1.05 9.77 2.42
C VAL A 40 -0.40 10.27 3.70
N ARG A 41 -0.83 9.72 4.84
CA ARG A 41 -0.28 9.99 6.17
C ARG A 41 0.32 8.71 6.74
N ARG A 42 1.60 8.73 7.09
CA ARG A 42 2.25 7.67 7.86
C ARG A 42 1.93 7.87 9.34
N LEU A 43 1.14 6.98 9.91
CA LEU A 43 0.69 7.06 11.30
C LEU A 43 1.65 6.35 12.26
N ALA A 44 2.26 5.25 11.82
CA ALA A 44 3.24 4.51 12.60
C ALA A 44 4.19 3.70 11.70
N CYS A 45 5.39 3.45 12.19
CA CYS A 45 6.37 2.56 11.59
C CYS A 45 7.08 1.80 12.72
N ASN A 46 6.94 0.48 12.76
CA ASN A 46 7.58 -0.38 13.76
C ASN A 46 8.09 -1.65 13.08
N ALA A 47 9.24 -1.51 12.41
CA ALA A 47 9.79 -2.56 11.56
C ALA A 47 11.31 -2.69 11.77
N PRO A 48 11.86 -3.92 11.73
CA PRO A 48 13.31 -4.14 11.79
C PRO A 48 14.01 -3.73 10.49
N SER A 49 13.31 -3.80 9.35
CA SER A 49 13.77 -3.35 8.04
C SER A 49 12.97 -2.13 7.60
N VAL A 50 13.58 -1.23 6.80
CA VAL A 50 12.93 -0.02 6.31
C VAL A 50 11.70 -0.37 5.47
N PRO A 51 10.46 -0.10 5.94
CA PRO A 51 9.27 -0.36 5.18
C PRO A 51 8.96 0.80 4.24
N GLY A 52 8.11 0.54 3.25
CA GLY A 52 7.60 1.56 2.35
C GLY A 52 6.19 1.22 1.88
N LEU A 53 5.45 2.26 1.50
CA LEU A 53 4.20 2.11 0.77
C LEU A 53 4.50 2.28 -0.71
N ARG A 54 4.28 1.23 -1.49
CA ARG A 54 4.38 1.27 -2.94
C ARG A 54 3.05 1.66 -3.55
N ILE A 55 3.09 2.67 -4.42
CA ILE A 55 1.92 3.29 -5.03
C ILE A 55 2.09 3.19 -6.54
N LYS A 56 1.11 2.60 -7.23
CA LYS A 56 1.13 2.45 -8.69
C LYS A 56 -0.18 2.91 -9.30
N ALA A 57 -0.08 3.78 -10.29
CA ALA A 57 -1.22 4.12 -11.14
C ALA A 57 -1.31 3.11 -12.29
N VAL A 58 -2.47 2.48 -12.46
CA VAL A 58 -2.78 1.64 -13.62
C VAL A 58 -3.67 2.45 -14.55
N LYS A 59 -3.23 2.62 -15.80
CA LYS A 59 -3.86 3.51 -16.78
C LYS A 59 -3.93 4.98 -16.30
N GLY A 60 -2.89 5.43 -15.64
CA GLY A 60 -2.71 6.82 -15.25
C GLY A 60 -1.26 7.04 -14.80
N ASP A 61 -0.97 8.27 -14.41
CA ASP A 61 0.35 8.68 -13.98
C ASP A 61 0.25 9.45 -12.66
N ILE A 62 1.17 9.16 -11.74
CA ILE A 62 1.34 9.82 -10.45
C ILE A 62 2.19 11.08 -10.68
N GLU A 63 1.70 12.23 -10.25
CA GLU A 63 2.42 13.49 -10.32
C GLU A 63 2.86 13.94 -8.93
N ILE A 64 4.17 14.05 -8.75
CA ILE A 64 4.83 14.50 -7.51
C ILE A 64 5.98 15.41 -7.92
N ASN A 65 6.05 16.61 -7.33
CA ASN A 65 7.11 17.60 -7.61
C ASN A 65 7.32 17.84 -9.11
N GLU A 66 6.23 18.04 -9.86
CA GLU A 66 6.23 18.28 -11.32
C GLU A 66 6.77 17.11 -12.18
N GLN A 67 7.05 15.96 -11.56
CA GLN A 67 7.49 14.76 -12.25
C GLN A 67 6.35 13.75 -12.35
N SER A 68 6.30 13.06 -13.48
CA SER A 68 5.30 12.04 -13.78
C SER A 68 5.91 10.65 -13.66
N HIS A 69 5.26 9.79 -12.87
CA HIS A 69 5.71 8.45 -12.55
C HIS A 69 4.55 7.46 -12.67
N ALA A 70 4.78 6.28 -13.27
CA ALA A 70 3.77 5.22 -13.21
C ALA A 70 3.65 4.62 -11.79
N GLU A 71 4.73 4.73 -11.01
CA GLU A 71 4.90 4.02 -9.75
C GLU A 71 5.94 4.72 -8.86
N VAL A 72 5.66 4.84 -7.57
CA VAL A 72 6.55 5.44 -6.56
C VAL A 72 6.55 4.60 -5.28
N ILE A 73 7.60 4.76 -4.46
CA ILE A 73 7.65 4.17 -3.11
C ILE A 73 7.85 5.28 -2.10
N LEU A 74 6.91 5.40 -1.16
CA LEU A 74 7.04 6.25 0.01
C LEU A 74 7.75 5.46 1.11
N TRP A 75 9.08 5.57 1.15
CA TRP A 75 9.90 4.92 2.17
C TRP A 75 9.77 5.59 3.53
N ALA A 76 9.73 4.80 4.61
CA ALA A 76 9.58 5.33 5.96
C ALA A 76 10.72 6.26 6.40
N ASP A 77 11.92 6.08 5.85
CA ASP A 77 13.13 6.82 6.24
C ASP A 77 13.39 8.07 5.40
N THR A 78 12.97 8.09 4.12
CA THR A 78 13.24 9.22 3.21
C THR A 78 12.00 10.02 2.81
N SER A 79 10.79 9.47 3.00
CA SER A 79 9.54 10.16 2.68
C SER A 79 9.03 10.94 3.89
N PRO A 80 8.48 12.16 3.70
CA PRO A 80 7.76 12.87 4.75
C PRO A 80 6.62 12.04 5.35
N ASP A 81 6.21 12.35 6.58
CA ASP A 81 5.05 11.68 7.20
C ASP A 81 3.74 11.97 6.47
N VAL A 82 3.64 13.11 5.79
CA VAL A 82 2.48 13.49 4.99
C VAL A 82 2.92 13.80 3.57
N VAL A 83 2.37 13.08 2.60
CA VAL A 83 2.64 13.28 1.17
C VAL A 83 1.34 13.54 0.45
N THR A 84 1.29 14.63 -0.30
CA THR A 84 0.20 14.93 -1.23
C THR A 84 0.68 14.67 -2.65
N PHE A 85 -0.13 14.01 -3.46
CA PHE A 85 0.18 13.74 -4.86
C PHE A 85 -1.09 13.70 -5.70
N ASP A 86 -0.93 13.92 -7.00
CA ASP A 86 -2.00 13.77 -7.96
C ASP A 86 -1.87 12.49 -8.76
N VAL A 87 -3.00 11.98 -9.24
CA VAL A 87 -3.05 10.94 -10.26
C VAL A 87 -3.85 11.45 -11.44
N LYS A 88 -3.18 11.60 -12.60
CA LYS A 88 -3.82 11.84 -13.89
C LYS A 88 -4.28 10.50 -14.47
N ALA A 89 -5.56 10.22 -14.33
CA ALA A 89 -6.18 8.95 -14.66
C ALA A 89 -6.89 8.96 -16.02
N LYS A 90 -6.73 7.87 -16.78
CA LYS A 90 -7.57 7.56 -17.96
C LYS A 90 -8.85 6.86 -17.51
N ALA A 91 -9.74 6.54 -18.45
CA ALA A 91 -10.95 5.78 -18.17
C ALA A 91 -10.62 4.38 -17.59
N SER A 92 -11.37 3.95 -16.56
CA SER A 92 -11.17 2.68 -15.86
C SER A 92 -9.76 2.51 -15.25
N ALA A 93 -9.16 3.60 -14.77
CA ALA A 93 -7.90 3.58 -14.05
C ALA A 93 -8.10 3.17 -12.59
N GLU A 94 -7.03 2.70 -11.96
CA GLU A 94 -7.00 2.37 -10.52
C GLU A 94 -5.65 2.73 -9.91
N LEU A 95 -5.68 3.09 -8.62
CA LEU A 95 -4.49 3.22 -7.78
C LEU A 95 -4.30 1.91 -7.02
N ARG A 96 -3.10 1.34 -7.10
CA ARG A 96 -2.71 0.13 -6.37
C ARG A 96 -1.73 0.49 -5.28
N LEU A 97 -2.00 -0.01 -4.08
CA LEU A 97 -1.19 0.20 -2.88
C LEU A 97 -0.77 -1.14 -2.30
N TRP A 98 0.52 -1.30 -2.02
CA TRP A 98 1.02 -2.43 -1.25
C TRP A 98 2.26 -2.10 -0.46
N ASN A 99 2.47 -2.84 0.61
CA ASN A 99 3.64 -2.67 1.45
C ASN A 99 4.86 -3.37 0.85
N VAL A 100 6.01 -2.74 1.03
CA VAL A 100 7.33 -3.24 0.63
C VAL A 100 8.33 -2.98 1.75
N TRP A 101 9.50 -3.64 1.68
CA TRP A 101 10.62 -3.33 2.56
C TRP A 101 11.95 -3.50 1.82
N ARG A 102 13.00 -2.85 2.33
CA ARG A 102 14.37 -3.08 1.83
C ARG A 102 14.96 -4.35 2.44
N ALA A 103 15.62 -5.15 1.60
CA ALA A 103 16.44 -6.29 2.00
C ALA A 103 17.78 -6.19 1.24
N GLY A 104 18.75 -5.49 1.84
CA GLY A 104 19.93 -5.03 1.11
C GLY A 104 19.53 -4.07 -0.02
N ASP A 105 20.02 -4.32 -1.23
CA ASP A 105 19.71 -3.53 -2.42
C ASP A 105 18.36 -3.92 -3.10
N LEU A 106 17.66 -4.92 -2.55
CA LEU A 106 16.40 -5.40 -3.10
C LEU A 106 15.19 -4.79 -2.41
N VAL A 107 14.14 -4.55 -3.20
CA VAL A 107 12.80 -4.24 -2.70
C VAL A 107 11.99 -5.54 -2.64
N GLN A 108 11.57 -5.93 -1.44
CA GLN A 108 10.80 -7.15 -1.19
C GLN A 108 9.31 -6.84 -1.01
N ALA A 109 8.46 -7.79 -1.41
CA ALA A 109 7.00 -7.73 -1.30
C ALA A 109 6.41 -9.16 -1.35
N TRP A 110 5.18 -9.33 -0.84
CA TRP A 110 4.34 -10.53 -1.04
C TRP A 110 4.96 -11.87 -0.62
N VAL A 111 5.89 -11.87 0.32
CA VAL A 111 6.48 -13.09 0.89
C VAL A 111 6.14 -13.20 2.37
N GLY A 112 6.01 -14.43 2.87
CA GLY A 112 5.73 -14.69 4.28
C GLY A 112 4.39 -14.09 4.72
N GLU A 113 4.39 -13.43 5.88
CA GLU A 113 3.20 -12.78 6.45
C GLU A 113 2.91 -11.39 5.84
N ALA A 114 3.45 -11.07 4.66
CA ALA A 114 3.18 -9.78 4.01
C ALA A 114 1.73 -9.68 3.54
N GLY A 115 1.02 -8.67 4.02
CA GLY A 115 -0.35 -8.35 3.64
C GLY A 115 -0.81 -7.03 4.24
N ILE A 116 -2.01 -6.62 3.87
CA ILE A 116 -2.59 -5.34 4.26
C ILE A 116 -3.96 -5.60 4.87
N SER A 117 -4.14 -5.25 6.14
CA SER A 117 -5.48 -5.15 6.71
C SER A 117 -6.04 -3.76 6.42
N VAL A 118 -7.23 -3.72 5.83
CA VAL A 118 -7.84 -2.49 5.30
C VAL A 118 -9.05 -2.14 6.15
N THR A 119 -9.09 -0.92 6.69
CA THR A 119 -10.25 -0.40 7.43
C THR A 119 -10.70 0.92 6.82
N GLN A 120 -11.97 1.00 6.42
CA GLN A 120 -12.58 2.25 5.96
C GLN A 120 -12.91 3.14 7.16
N ALA A 121 -12.53 4.41 7.12
CA ALA A 121 -12.82 5.40 8.14
C ALA A 121 -13.34 6.70 7.48
N GLY A 122 -14.64 6.76 7.22
CA GLY A 122 -15.22 7.92 6.51
C GLY A 122 -14.67 8.02 5.08
N SER A 123 -14.05 9.17 4.74
CA SER A 123 -13.38 9.42 3.45
C SER A 123 -11.99 8.79 3.34
N SER A 124 -11.39 8.37 4.46
CA SER A 124 -10.05 7.81 4.48
C SER A 124 -10.06 6.28 4.57
N VAL A 125 -8.97 5.68 4.12
CA VAL A 125 -8.68 4.25 4.24
C VAL A 125 -7.44 4.08 5.09
N LYS A 126 -7.56 3.38 6.21
CA LYS A 126 -6.43 2.95 7.02
C LYS A 126 -5.90 1.62 6.50
N LEU A 127 -4.60 1.56 6.25
CA LEU A 127 -3.88 0.36 5.85
C LEU A 127 -2.92 -0.03 6.97
N GLU A 128 -3.17 -1.17 7.60
CA GLU A 128 -2.30 -1.79 8.60
C GLU A 128 -1.48 -2.88 7.91
N CYS A 129 -0.24 -2.57 7.56
CA CYS A 129 0.61 -3.42 6.76
C CYS A 129 1.48 -4.32 7.64
N SER A 130 1.60 -5.59 7.25
CA SER A 130 2.52 -6.56 7.83
C SER A 130 3.73 -6.83 6.97
N GLY A 131 4.86 -7.16 7.59
CA GLY A 131 6.10 -7.54 6.90
C GLY A 131 6.15 -9.02 6.52
N GLY A 132 7.23 -9.44 5.87
CA GLY A 132 7.47 -10.86 5.53
C GLY A 132 8.02 -11.73 6.67
N ASP A 133 7.84 -11.30 7.91
CA ASP A 133 8.33 -12.00 9.11
C ASP A 133 7.60 -13.33 9.34
N VAL A 134 8.18 -14.19 10.20
CA VAL A 134 7.57 -15.47 10.60
C VAL A 134 6.26 -15.27 11.37
N LYS A 135 6.15 -14.16 12.12
CA LYS A 135 4.97 -13.83 12.92
C LYS A 135 4.27 -12.62 12.31
N LEU A 136 2.97 -12.73 12.12
CA LEU A 136 2.13 -11.63 11.65
C LEU A 136 2.21 -10.43 12.61
N ASN A 137 2.63 -9.28 12.07
CA ASN A 137 2.68 -8.00 12.77
C ASN A 137 2.13 -6.90 11.87
N CYS A 138 0.87 -6.50 12.08
CA CYS A 138 0.19 -5.48 11.25
C CYS A 138 0.61 -4.03 11.59
N ALA A 139 1.58 -3.84 12.48
CA ALA A 139 2.09 -2.53 12.88
C ALA A 139 3.43 -2.17 12.21
N VAL A 140 3.90 -3.00 11.25
CA VAL A 140 5.15 -2.75 10.51
C VAL A 140 5.10 -1.37 9.84
N LEU A 141 3.99 -1.08 9.16
CA LEU A 141 3.70 0.24 8.61
C LEU A 141 2.20 0.49 8.68
N VAL A 142 1.81 1.58 9.35
CA VAL A 142 0.42 2.02 9.40
C VAL A 142 0.31 3.33 8.63
N VAL A 143 -0.51 3.33 7.59
CA VAL A 143 -0.77 4.51 6.77
C VAL A 143 -2.26 4.77 6.67
N GLU A 144 -2.61 6.03 6.51
CA GLU A 144 -3.92 6.47 6.08
C GLU A 144 -3.79 7.08 4.68
N ILE A 145 -4.72 6.76 3.79
CA ILE A 145 -4.86 7.42 2.49
C ILE A 145 -6.25 8.00 2.35
N GLU A 146 -6.34 9.20 1.80
CA GLU A 146 -7.58 9.93 1.60
C GLU A 146 -7.59 10.57 0.20
N LEU A 147 -8.72 10.47 -0.51
CA LEU A 147 -8.99 11.25 -1.71
C LEU A 147 -9.59 12.59 -1.27
N VAL A 148 -8.91 13.70 -1.58
CA VAL A 148 -9.24 15.01 -0.96
C VAL A 148 -9.98 15.99 -1.87
N GLU A 149 -9.96 15.82 -3.20
CA GLU A 149 -10.96 16.36 -4.15
C GLU A 149 -10.61 16.09 -5.61
#